data_AF-A0AAD4M9S5-F1
#
_entry.id   AF-A0AAD4M9S5-F1
#
_cell.length_a   1.000
_cell.length_b   1.000
_cell.length_c   1.000
_cell.angle_alpha   90.00
_cell.angle_beta   90.00
_cell.angle_gamma   90.00
#
_symmetry.space_group_name_H-M   'P 1'
#
loop_
_entity.id
_entity.type
_entity.pdbx_description
1 polymer ?
#
loop_
_entity_poly.entity_id
_entity_poly.type
_entity_poly.pdbx_seq_one_letter_code
_entity_poly.pdbx_strand_id
1 'polypeptide(L)'
;PPPPFTPYVAEFQVSGDEVISHDPHLNEDGEALYRFLLSQAESLPIFLVHCAGYHSESRTRTVTNPGLNGGTSTQTYTETVTDFSFYIGHRVLPQATQWTVGDDEPVYRGRMVRQTGLPGSATKAESAHVEKFKEWSNERRVRGLPPWVGPRDVASREPGYKASTVIRPRETDVLKSSWTLRQWADDYCKSRAKFKEFVVHGWNLSILHAAIEDAIRSTRYRGRVAINFEVRVNKVVVRPDSRLSRALSKTWLKILLTVTLVYPFILLYQHFNSKGGGRWTVAGGAYALKRWMLPPNGVQPGAVPNLFQTPDGPRILIGVREGEWFRTWEAIIHRSVVNRKIDWTPM
;
A
#
# COMPACT_ATOMS: atom_id res chain seq x y z
N PRO A 1 19.10 25.57 -22.95
CA PRO A 1 18.78 24.63 -21.84
C PRO A 1 17.36 24.10 -22.05
N PRO A 2 17.08 22.81 -21.82
CA PRO A 2 15.69 22.36 -21.79
C PRO A 2 14.93 23.13 -20.69
N PRO A 3 13.64 23.42 -20.88
CA PRO A 3 12.86 24.13 -19.89
C PRO A 3 12.86 23.37 -18.56
N PRO A 4 12.85 24.07 -17.41
CA PRO A 4 12.74 23.43 -16.10
C PRO A 4 11.43 22.64 -16.01
N PHE A 5 11.47 21.54 -15.24
CA PHE A 5 10.32 20.68 -15.03
C PHE A 5 9.21 21.44 -14.29
N THR A 6 8.14 21.80 -15.00
CA THR A 6 6.97 22.47 -14.39
C THR A 6 5.94 21.41 -14.00
N PRO A 7 5.61 21.28 -12.70
CA PRO A 7 4.57 20.34 -12.25
C PRO A 7 3.23 20.71 -12.87
N TYR A 8 2.46 19.70 -13.27
CA TYR A 8 1.11 19.89 -13.79
C TYR A 8 0.12 19.95 -12.63
N VAL A 9 -0.70 21.01 -12.59
CA VAL A 9 -1.74 21.20 -11.57
C VAL A 9 -3.06 20.68 -12.15
N ALA A 10 -3.46 19.49 -11.73
CA ALA A 10 -4.72 18.87 -12.13
C ALA A 10 -5.77 19.01 -11.02
N GLU A 11 -7.06 18.96 -11.40
CA GLU A 11 -8.13 18.82 -10.43
C GLU A 11 -8.16 17.39 -9.86
N PHE A 12 -8.10 17.26 -8.54
CA PHE A 12 -8.24 15.97 -7.86
C PHE A 12 -9.06 16.10 -6.57
N GLN A 13 -9.65 14.98 -6.17
CA GLN A 13 -10.37 14.82 -4.92
C GLN A 13 -9.72 13.71 -4.10
N VAL A 14 -9.56 13.92 -2.80
CA VAL A 14 -9.15 12.87 -1.86
C VAL A 14 -10.41 12.16 -1.35
N SER A 15 -10.48 10.85 -1.53
CA SER A 15 -11.57 10.00 -1.04
C SER A 15 -10.99 8.85 -0.23
N GLY A 16 -11.05 8.95 1.09
CA GLY A 16 -10.35 8.01 1.98
C GLY A 16 -8.84 8.07 1.75
N ASP A 17 -8.24 6.93 1.38
CA ASP A 17 -6.80 6.80 1.11
C ASP A 17 -6.45 6.92 -0.38
N GLU A 18 -7.42 7.26 -1.24
CA GLU A 18 -7.23 7.39 -2.69
C GLU A 18 -7.27 8.87 -3.12
N VAL A 19 -6.31 9.25 -3.97
CA VAL A 19 -6.35 10.51 -4.73
C VAL A 19 -7.00 10.22 -6.07
N ILE A 20 -8.18 10.77 -6.31
CA ILE A 20 -8.95 10.53 -7.52
C ILE A 20 -8.94 11.79 -8.38
N SER A 21 -8.43 11.70 -9.60
CA SER A 21 -8.53 12.80 -10.57
C SER A 21 -9.44 12.40 -11.74
N HIS A 22 -10.27 13.35 -12.15
CA HIS A 22 -11.15 13.25 -13.32
C HIS A 22 -10.79 14.29 -14.38
N ASP A 23 -9.61 14.89 -14.29
CA ASP A 23 -9.16 15.92 -15.22
C ASP A 23 -9.08 15.35 -16.66
N PRO A 24 -9.76 15.97 -17.65
CA PRO A 24 -9.71 15.54 -19.05
C PRO A 24 -8.29 15.46 -19.60
N HIS A 25 -7.44 16.41 -19.24
CA HIS A 25 -6.11 16.56 -19.82
C HIS A 25 -5.19 15.40 -19.41
N LEU A 26 -5.35 14.87 -18.19
CA LEU A 26 -4.64 13.67 -17.73
C LEU A 26 -5.01 12.39 -18.50
N ASN A 27 -6.10 12.40 -19.26
CA ASN A 27 -6.56 11.26 -20.04
C ASN A 27 -6.20 11.38 -21.53
N GLU A 28 -5.84 12.59 -21.99
CA GLU A 28 -5.52 12.90 -23.38
C GLU A 28 -4.01 13.09 -23.58
N ASP A 29 -3.32 13.70 -22.62
CA ASP A 29 -1.89 13.99 -22.68
C ASP A 29 -1.12 13.15 -21.66
N GLY A 30 -0.29 12.23 -22.17
CA GLY A 30 0.61 11.42 -21.32
C GLY A 30 1.64 12.27 -20.56
N GLU A 31 1.90 13.50 -21.00
CA GLU A 31 2.82 14.43 -20.35
C GLU A 31 2.22 15.00 -19.09
N ALA A 32 1.00 15.52 -19.22
CA ALA A 32 0.22 15.98 -18.09
C ALA A 32 0.06 14.86 -17.06
N LEU A 33 -0.25 13.63 -17.51
CA LEU A 33 -0.34 12.47 -16.63
C LEU A 33 0.98 12.16 -15.93
N TYR A 34 2.09 12.07 -16.67
CA TYR A 34 3.40 11.81 -16.09
C TYR A 34 3.78 12.88 -15.07
N ARG A 35 3.62 14.15 -15.41
CA ARG A 35 3.91 15.29 -14.51
C ARG A 35 3.03 15.29 -13.27
N PHE A 36 1.76 14.94 -13.41
CA PHE A 36 0.84 14.78 -12.30
C PHE A 36 1.25 13.62 -11.37
N LEU A 37 1.63 12.47 -11.92
CA LEU A 37 2.11 11.34 -11.12
C LEU A 37 3.39 11.69 -10.34
N LEU A 38 4.28 12.47 -10.95
CA LEU A 38 5.48 12.98 -10.28
C LEU A 38 5.16 13.95 -9.15
N SER A 39 4.25 14.90 -9.36
CA SER A 39 3.86 15.84 -8.29
C SER A 39 3.14 15.12 -7.15
N GLN A 40 2.33 14.10 -7.44
CA GLN A 40 1.75 13.26 -6.38
C GLN A 40 2.82 12.46 -5.63
N ALA A 41 3.91 12.07 -6.29
CA ALA A 41 5.03 11.38 -5.66
C ALA A 41 5.90 12.27 -4.75
N GLU A 42 5.72 13.59 -4.80
CA GLU A 42 6.34 14.54 -3.86
C GLU A 42 5.53 14.66 -2.56
N SER A 43 4.23 14.33 -2.60
CA SER A 43 3.39 14.33 -1.41
C SER A 43 3.62 13.04 -0.61
N LEU A 44 4.12 13.21 0.63
CA LEU A 44 4.52 12.06 1.44
C LEU A 44 3.31 11.30 1.99
N PRO A 45 3.24 9.98 1.81
CA PRO A 45 2.21 9.17 2.44
C PRO A 45 2.40 9.13 3.96
N ILE A 46 1.28 9.01 4.68
CA ILE A 46 1.30 8.85 6.13
C ILE A 46 1.29 7.36 6.44
N PHE A 47 2.33 6.88 7.12
CA PHE A 47 2.42 5.50 7.59
C PHE A 47 2.01 5.44 9.06
N LEU A 48 0.95 4.69 9.35
CA LEU A 48 0.37 4.53 10.69
C LEU A 48 0.37 3.05 11.09
N VAL A 49 0.63 2.80 12.37
CA VAL A 49 0.42 1.50 13.01
C VAL A 49 -0.77 1.63 13.96
N HIS A 50 -1.84 0.89 13.71
CA HIS A 50 -3.00 0.80 14.59
C HIS A 50 -2.85 -0.41 15.50
N CYS A 51 -2.83 -0.18 16.80
CA CYS A 51 -2.75 -1.21 17.83
C CYS A 51 -4.07 -1.24 18.61
N ALA A 52 -4.73 -2.41 18.66
CA ALA A 52 -5.97 -2.58 19.40
C ALA A 52 -5.99 -3.90 20.20
N GLY A 53 -6.62 -3.86 21.36
CA GLY A 53 -6.84 -5.01 22.24
C GLY A 53 -8.31 -5.19 22.56
N TYR A 54 -8.77 -6.45 22.55
CA TYR A 54 -10.14 -6.82 22.84
C TYR A 54 -10.23 -7.98 23.83
N HIS A 55 -11.24 -7.98 24.68
CA HIS A 55 -11.66 -9.16 25.43
C HIS A 55 -13.15 -9.44 25.24
N SER A 56 -13.55 -10.68 25.51
CA SER A 56 -14.95 -11.07 25.52
C SER A 56 -15.48 -11.03 26.94
N GLU A 57 -16.58 -10.33 27.16
CA GLU A 57 -17.28 -10.21 28.43
C GLU A 57 -18.67 -10.85 28.29
N SER A 58 -19.07 -11.71 29.24
CA SER A 58 -20.43 -12.25 29.29
C SER A 58 -21.31 -11.31 30.12
N ARG A 59 -22.28 -10.67 29.48
CA ARG A 59 -23.25 -9.78 30.13
C ARG A 59 -24.61 -10.43 30.22
N THR A 60 -25.32 -10.16 31.31
CA THR A 60 -26.71 -10.55 31.47
C THR A 60 -27.59 -9.35 31.21
N ARG A 61 -28.63 -9.53 30.39
CA ARG A 61 -29.71 -8.54 30.28
C ARG A 61 -31.03 -9.16 30.69
N THR A 62 -31.83 -8.38 31.36
CA THR A 62 -33.17 -8.73 31.77
C THR A 62 -34.12 -8.40 30.63
N VAL A 63 -34.74 -9.41 30.04
CA VAL A 63 -35.72 -9.25 28.96
C VAL A 63 -37.11 -9.48 29.53
N THR A 64 -37.94 -8.45 29.48
CA THR A 64 -39.36 -8.55 29.85
C THR A 64 -40.13 -9.02 28.63
N ASN A 65 -40.72 -10.21 28.69
CA ASN A 65 -41.54 -10.73 27.60
C ASN A 65 -42.97 -10.18 27.75
N PRO A 66 -43.51 -9.45 26.76
CA PRO A 66 -44.89 -8.98 26.78
C PRO A 66 -45.84 -10.12 26.40
N GLY A 67 -45.94 -11.13 27.27
CA GLY A 67 -46.95 -12.18 27.22
C GLY A 67 -47.89 -12.07 28.43
N LEU A 68 -49.00 -12.83 28.40
CA LEU A 68 -50.13 -12.79 29.36
C LEU A 68 -49.76 -12.85 30.86
N ASN A 69 -48.53 -13.23 31.23
CA ASN A 69 -48.05 -13.34 32.62
C ASN A 69 -46.81 -12.48 32.96
N GLY A 70 -46.43 -11.47 32.15
CA GLY A 70 -45.44 -10.45 32.55
C GLY A 70 -44.07 -10.98 33.01
N GLY A 71 -43.68 -12.17 32.55
CA GLY A 71 -42.48 -12.86 33.01
C GLY A 71 -41.21 -12.16 32.60
N THR A 72 -40.30 -12.01 33.56
CA THR A 72 -38.97 -11.43 33.34
C THR A 72 -37.95 -12.56 33.21
N SER A 73 -37.21 -12.63 32.11
CA SER A 73 -36.18 -13.67 31.89
C SER A 73 -34.80 -13.03 31.78
N THR A 74 -33.80 -13.64 32.41
CA THR A 74 -32.40 -13.18 32.32
C THR A 74 -31.73 -13.91 31.17
N GLN A 75 -31.25 -13.17 30.17
CA GLN A 75 -30.53 -13.71 29.02
C GLN A 75 -29.05 -13.31 29.12
N THR A 76 -28.15 -14.29 29.07
CA THR A 76 -26.70 -14.06 28.97
C THR A 76 -26.30 -13.93 27.51
N TYR A 77 -25.54 -12.90 27.16
CA TYR A 77 -24.93 -12.71 25.85
C TYR A 77 -23.44 -12.37 25.98
N THR A 78 -22.65 -12.66 24.95
CA THR A 78 -21.22 -12.34 24.92
C THR A 78 -21.02 -11.05 24.13
N GLU A 79 -20.32 -10.09 24.71
CA GLU A 79 -19.96 -8.80 24.10
C GLU A 79 -18.44 -8.72 23.93
N THR A 80 -17.96 -8.18 22.82
CA THR A 80 -16.52 -7.91 22.62
C THR A 80 -16.24 -6.48 23.02
N VAL A 81 -15.43 -6.29 24.06
CA VAL A 81 -15.09 -4.97 24.62
C VAL A 81 -13.68 -4.59 24.18
N THR A 82 -13.51 -3.36 23.71
CA THR A 82 -12.20 -2.79 23.35
C THR A 82 -11.49 -2.29 24.60
N ASP A 83 -10.34 -2.86 24.91
CA ASP A 83 -9.53 -2.47 26.08
C ASP A 83 -8.60 -1.30 25.79
N PHE A 84 -8.02 -1.26 24.59
CA PHE A 84 -7.19 -0.16 24.12
C PHE A 84 -7.27 -0.10 22.59
N SER A 85 -7.09 1.10 22.04
CA SER A 85 -7.02 1.35 20.61
C SER A 85 -6.27 2.66 20.37
N PHE A 86 -5.14 2.61 19.69
CA PHE A 86 -4.35 3.81 19.40
C PHE A 86 -3.50 3.68 18.13
N TYR A 87 -3.05 4.82 17.61
CA TYR A 87 -2.24 4.92 16.39
C TYR A 87 -0.84 5.45 16.70
N ILE A 88 0.17 4.88 16.02
CA ILE A 88 1.57 5.34 16.06
C ILE A 88 1.98 5.76 14.65
N GLY A 89 2.55 6.97 14.50
CA GLY A 89 3.09 7.43 13.23
C GLY A 89 4.53 7.01 12.95
N HIS A 90 4.86 6.79 11.67
CA HIS A 90 6.26 6.78 11.21
C HIS A 90 6.43 7.68 9.97
N ARG A 91 7.56 8.39 9.92
CA ARG A 91 7.90 9.27 8.80
C ARG A 91 8.61 8.48 7.71
N VAL A 92 8.00 8.42 6.53
CA VAL A 92 8.64 7.97 5.29
C VAL A 92 9.75 8.94 4.85
N LEU A 93 10.73 8.44 4.11
CA LEU A 93 11.74 9.30 3.50
C LEU A 93 11.12 10.14 2.36
N PRO A 94 11.54 11.40 2.19
CA PRO A 94 10.94 12.35 1.25
C PRO A 94 11.05 11.96 -0.23
N GLN A 95 11.91 11.00 -0.57
CA GLN A 95 12.22 10.67 -1.95
C GLN A 95 11.60 9.32 -2.34
N ALA A 96 10.55 9.39 -3.18
CA ALA A 96 9.97 8.20 -3.80
C ALA A 96 10.95 7.61 -4.83
N THR A 97 11.08 6.28 -4.81
CA THR A 97 11.78 5.50 -5.84
C THR A 97 10.75 5.01 -6.85
N GLN A 98 10.76 5.56 -8.05
CA GLN A 98 9.87 5.14 -9.13
C GLN A 98 10.29 3.78 -9.66
N TRP A 99 9.32 2.90 -9.83
CA TRP A 99 9.55 1.54 -10.31
C TRP A 99 8.52 1.15 -11.35
N THR A 100 8.90 0.22 -12.21
CA THR A 100 8.03 -0.38 -13.23
C THR A 100 8.07 -1.88 -13.09
N VAL A 101 6.92 -2.51 -13.29
CA VAL A 101 6.73 -3.96 -13.31
C VAL A 101 7.47 -4.59 -14.50
N GLY A 102 8.13 -5.74 -14.30
CA GLY A 102 8.79 -6.49 -15.37
C GLY A 102 7.84 -6.92 -16.48
N ASP A 103 8.30 -7.02 -17.72
CA ASP A 103 7.41 -7.33 -18.85
C ASP A 103 6.80 -8.75 -18.75
N ASP A 104 7.49 -9.68 -18.07
CA ASP A 104 7.04 -11.04 -17.80
C ASP A 104 6.05 -11.16 -16.62
N GLU A 105 5.92 -10.12 -15.80
CA GLU A 105 5.04 -10.16 -14.63
C GLU A 105 3.56 -9.95 -14.99
N PRO A 106 2.64 -10.77 -14.43
CA PRO A 106 1.22 -10.75 -14.78
C PRO A 106 0.48 -9.61 -14.06
N VAL A 107 0.40 -8.45 -14.70
CA VAL A 107 -0.28 -7.25 -14.20
C VAL A 107 -1.31 -6.71 -15.17
N TYR A 108 -2.15 -5.77 -14.74
CA TYR A 108 -3.10 -5.13 -15.64
C TYR A 108 -2.37 -4.12 -16.54
N ARG A 109 -2.45 -4.31 -17.86
CA ARG A 109 -1.81 -3.49 -18.91
C ARG A 109 -2.87 -2.93 -19.88
N GLY A 110 -3.98 -2.45 -19.33
CA GLY A 110 -5.05 -1.78 -20.05
C GLY A 110 -6.30 -2.60 -20.33
N ARG A 111 -6.34 -3.89 -19.93
CA ARG A 111 -7.56 -4.71 -19.91
C ARG A 111 -7.98 -5.02 -18.47
N MET A 112 -9.20 -5.51 -18.28
CA MET A 112 -9.70 -6.03 -17.00
C MET A 112 -9.20 -7.46 -16.68
N VAL A 113 -8.12 -7.89 -17.33
CA VAL A 113 -7.42 -9.15 -17.10
C VAL A 113 -5.92 -8.88 -16.95
N ARG A 114 -5.23 -9.72 -16.17
CA ARG A 114 -3.77 -9.64 -16.04
C ARG A 114 -3.10 -10.16 -17.30
N GLN A 115 -2.08 -9.45 -17.75
CA GLN A 115 -1.35 -9.69 -18.98
C GLN A 115 0.16 -9.70 -18.75
N THR A 116 0.85 -10.49 -19.57
CA THR A 116 2.30 -10.53 -19.68
C THR A 116 2.71 -10.06 -21.08
N GLY A 117 3.89 -9.45 -21.19
CA GLY A 117 4.43 -8.86 -22.41
C GLY A 117 4.11 -7.36 -22.56
N LEU A 118 4.58 -6.81 -23.69
CA LEU A 118 4.44 -5.39 -24.01
C LEU A 118 3.09 -5.07 -24.65
N PRO A 119 2.61 -3.82 -24.55
CA PRO A 119 1.40 -3.39 -25.25
C PRO A 119 1.54 -3.66 -26.76
N GLY A 120 0.54 -4.32 -27.35
CA GLY A 120 0.56 -4.81 -28.73
C GLY A 120 0.92 -6.30 -28.88
N SER A 121 1.77 -6.84 -28.00
CA SER A 121 2.10 -8.29 -27.93
C SER A 121 1.59 -8.96 -26.65
N ALA A 122 0.90 -8.20 -25.79
CA ALA A 122 0.48 -8.65 -24.47
C ALA A 122 -0.54 -9.80 -24.53
N THR A 123 -0.18 -10.94 -23.94
CA THR A 123 -1.03 -12.12 -23.82
C THR A 123 -1.69 -12.18 -22.45
N LYS A 124 -2.86 -12.83 -22.38
CA LYS A 124 -3.52 -13.08 -21.09
C LYS A 124 -2.64 -14.03 -20.27
N ALA A 125 -2.36 -13.65 -19.03
CA ALA A 125 -1.58 -14.49 -18.13
C ALA A 125 -2.33 -15.77 -17.74
N GLU A 126 -1.60 -16.88 -17.65
CA GLU A 126 -2.12 -18.14 -17.14
C GLU A 126 -2.49 -18.02 -15.66
N SER A 127 -3.56 -18.69 -15.23
CA SER A 127 -4.04 -18.61 -13.85
C SER A 127 -2.98 -19.04 -12.82
N ALA A 128 -2.23 -20.11 -13.11
CA ALA A 128 -1.16 -20.60 -12.23
C ALA A 128 -0.03 -19.57 -12.07
N HIS A 129 0.32 -18.86 -13.15
CA HIS A 129 1.31 -17.78 -13.10
C HIS A 129 0.80 -16.58 -12.28
N VAL A 130 -0.47 -16.22 -12.45
CA VAL A 130 -1.13 -15.16 -11.66
C VAL A 130 -1.13 -15.48 -10.17
N GLU A 131 -1.36 -16.74 -9.79
CA GLU A 131 -1.37 -17.21 -8.41
C GLU A 131 0.03 -17.11 -7.77
N LYS A 132 1.06 -17.66 -8.43
CA LYS A 132 2.46 -17.54 -7.99
C LYS A 132 2.89 -16.08 -7.81
N PHE A 133 2.46 -15.20 -8.72
CA PHE A 133 2.74 -13.77 -8.61
C PHE A 133 2.04 -13.13 -7.38
N LYS A 134 0.81 -13.54 -7.05
CA LYS A 134 0.12 -13.05 -5.85
C LYS A 134 0.81 -13.53 -4.58
N GLU A 135 1.20 -14.80 -4.53
CA GLU A 135 1.95 -15.37 -3.41
C GLU A 135 3.25 -14.60 -3.19
N TRP A 136 4.03 -14.41 -4.26
CA TRP A 136 5.27 -13.62 -4.20
C TRP A 136 5.02 -12.17 -3.77
N SER A 137 4.00 -11.52 -4.33
CA SER A 137 3.63 -10.16 -3.93
C SER A 137 3.27 -10.07 -2.44
N ASN A 138 2.60 -11.08 -1.90
CA ASN A 138 2.30 -11.17 -0.47
C ASN A 138 3.57 -11.41 0.34
N GLU A 139 4.43 -12.35 -0.07
CA GLU A 139 5.71 -12.64 0.59
C GLU A 139 6.60 -11.40 0.63
N ARG A 140 6.72 -10.66 -0.48
CA ARG A 140 7.44 -9.38 -0.53
C ARG A 140 6.89 -8.35 0.44
N ARG A 141 5.56 -8.20 0.50
CA ARG A 141 4.90 -7.27 1.42
C ARG A 141 5.14 -7.67 2.88
N VAL A 142 5.06 -8.96 3.18
CA VAL A 142 5.32 -9.50 4.52
C VAL A 142 6.79 -9.25 4.91
N ARG A 143 7.72 -9.47 3.98
CA ARG A 143 9.18 -9.29 4.16
C ARG A 143 9.69 -7.87 3.90
N GLY A 144 8.81 -6.93 3.52
CA GLY A 144 9.16 -5.57 3.11
C GLY A 144 10.23 -5.46 2.07
N LEU A 145 10.24 -6.42 1.16
CA LEU A 145 11.07 -6.34 -0.02
C LEU A 145 10.47 -5.28 -0.96
N PRO A 146 11.30 -4.48 -1.62
CA PRO A 146 10.84 -3.55 -2.64
C PRO A 146 10.09 -4.27 -3.78
N PRO A 147 9.17 -3.56 -4.46
CA PRO A 147 8.30 -4.15 -5.48
C PRO A 147 9.03 -4.58 -6.76
N TRP A 148 10.27 -4.17 -6.99
CA TRP A 148 11.09 -4.58 -8.14
C TRP A 148 11.96 -5.83 -7.87
N VAL A 149 11.89 -6.41 -6.67
CA VAL A 149 12.63 -7.64 -6.32
C VAL A 149 11.84 -8.85 -6.79
N GLY A 150 12.42 -9.69 -7.63
CA GLY A 150 11.83 -10.96 -8.08
C GLY A 150 12.18 -12.13 -7.16
N PRO A 151 11.49 -13.29 -7.27
CA PRO A 151 11.81 -14.48 -6.48
C PRO A 151 13.25 -14.96 -6.71
N ARG A 152 13.74 -14.83 -7.95
CA ARG A 152 15.10 -15.22 -8.36
C ARG A 152 16.18 -14.41 -7.66
N ASP A 153 15.92 -13.14 -7.39
CA ASP A 153 16.86 -12.23 -6.70
C ASP A 153 17.08 -12.62 -5.23
N VAL A 154 16.14 -13.37 -4.65
CA VAL A 154 16.19 -13.84 -3.26
C VAL A 154 16.71 -15.28 -3.17
N ALA A 155 16.37 -16.13 -4.14
CA ALA A 155 16.73 -17.55 -4.16
C ALA A 155 18.22 -17.83 -4.45
N SER A 156 18.93 -16.92 -5.11
CA SER A 156 20.37 -17.06 -5.41
C SER A 156 21.29 -16.82 -4.20
N ARG A 157 20.78 -16.94 -2.97
CA ARG A 157 21.51 -16.65 -1.73
C ARG A 157 21.58 -17.90 -0.86
N GLU A 158 22.79 -18.38 -0.61
CA GLU A 158 23.07 -19.63 0.10
C GLU A 158 22.33 -19.76 1.45
N PRO A 159 21.89 -20.99 1.81
CA PRO A 159 21.19 -21.25 3.06
C PRO A 159 22.14 -21.05 4.25
N GLY A 160 21.99 -19.92 4.94
CA GLY A 160 22.82 -19.55 6.10
C GLY A 160 22.91 -18.04 6.33
N TYR A 161 22.57 -17.23 5.33
CA TYR A 161 22.62 -15.77 5.45
C TYR A 161 21.32 -15.20 6.04
N LYS A 162 21.42 -14.52 7.20
CA LYS A 162 20.30 -13.80 7.83
C LYS A 162 19.76 -12.76 6.83
N ALA A 163 18.47 -12.84 6.52
CA ALA A 163 17.76 -12.07 5.49
C ALA A 163 17.70 -10.54 5.71
N SER A 164 18.51 -9.97 6.60
CA SER A 164 18.35 -8.58 7.07
C SER A 164 19.26 -7.54 6.42
N THR A 165 20.20 -7.89 5.53
CA THR A 165 21.16 -6.88 5.08
C THR A 165 21.48 -6.97 3.60
N VAL A 166 21.00 -5.94 2.89
CA VAL A 166 21.39 -5.57 1.53
C VAL A 166 20.83 -6.51 0.46
N ILE A 167 19.60 -6.22 0.05
CA ILE A 167 19.19 -6.45 -1.34
C ILE A 167 20.18 -5.64 -2.18
N ARG A 168 20.79 -6.23 -3.20
CA ARG A 168 21.58 -5.51 -4.21
C ARG A 168 20.67 -5.19 -5.41
N PRO A 169 19.72 -4.25 -5.36
CA PRO A 169 19.37 -3.60 -6.60
C PRO A 169 20.59 -2.74 -6.92
N ARG A 170 21.27 -3.01 -8.04
CA ARG A 170 21.93 -1.88 -8.71
C ARG A 170 20.82 -0.82 -8.86
N GLU A 171 21.06 0.45 -8.58
CA GLU A 171 20.03 1.49 -8.77
C GLU A 171 19.41 1.45 -10.19
N THR A 172 20.09 0.81 -11.14
CA THR A 172 19.64 0.48 -12.50
C THR A 172 18.56 -0.61 -12.63
N ASP A 173 18.27 -1.40 -11.60
CA ASP A 173 17.35 -2.56 -11.68
C ASP A 173 15.92 -2.27 -11.18
N VAL A 174 15.61 -1.01 -10.85
CA VAL A 174 14.31 -0.60 -10.32
C VAL A 174 13.24 -0.51 -11.43
N LEU A 175 13.67 -0.20 -12.65
CA LEU A 175 12.82 -0.12 -13.84
C LEU A 175 12.91 -1.45 -14.61
N LYS A 176 12.12 -2.44 -14.20
CA LYS A 176 12.14 -3.78 -14.81
C LYS A 176 11.39 -3.87 -16.15
N SER A 177 10.55 -2.89 -16.50
CA SER A 177 9.87 -2.85 -17.79
C SER A 177 10.81 -2.31 -18.85
N SER A 178 10.74 -2.83 -20.07
CA SER A 178 11.41 -2.18 -21.20
C SER A 178 10.78 -0.83 -21.58
N TRP A 179 9.58 -0.53 -21.06
CA TRP A 179 8.90 0.75 -21.24
C TRP A 179 9.09 1.68 -20.04
N THR A 180 9.34 2.95 -20.34
CA THR A 180 9.41 4.01 -19.33
C THR A 180 8.04 4.35 -18.75
N LEU A 181 8.01 4.97 -17.56
CA LEU A 181 6.77 5.47 -16.96
C LEU A 181 6.03 6.42 -17.91
N ARG A 182 6.75 7.23 -18.69
CA ARG A 182 6.15 8.12 -19.69
C ARG A 182 5.48 7.36 -20.83
N GLN A 183 6.12 6.32 -21.36
CA GLN A 183 5.53 5.48 -22.41
C GLN A 183 4.28 4.73 -21.90
N TRP A 184 4.29 4.29 -20.64
CA TRP A 184 3.10 3.73 -19.98
C TRP A 184 1.98 4.77 -19.81
N ALA A 185 2.32 6.02 -19.50
CA ALA A 185 1.36 7.12 -19.45
C ALA A 185 0.76 7.42 -20.85
N ASP A 186 1.58 7.40 -21.91
CA ASP A 186 1.10 7.60 -23.27
C ASP A 186 0.16 6.47 -23.72
N ASP A 187 0.45 5.20 -23.37
CA ASP A 187 -0.44 4.06 -23.65
C ASP A 187 -1.74 4.13 -22.85
N TYR A 188 -1.65 4.54 -21.58
CA TYR A 188 -2.80 4.85 -20.76
C TYR A 188 -3.69 5.88 -21.47
N CYS A 189 -3.14 6.99 -21.98
CA CYS A 189 -3.92 8.05 -22.65
C CYS A 189 -4.51 7.57 -23.99
N LYS A 190 -3.75 6.78 -24.77
CA LYS A 190 -4.22 6.18 -26.03
C LYS A 190 -5.38 5.20 -25.86
N SER A 191 -5.52 4.61 -24.66
CA SER A 191 -6.58 3.64 -24.43
C SER A 191 -7.97 4.28 -24.34
N ARG A 192 -8.92 3.66 -25.07
CA ARG A 192 -10.34 4.07 -25.10
C ARG A 192 -11.15 3.57 -23.88
N ALA A 193 -10.50 2.94 -22.91
CA ALA A 193 -11.17 2.39 -21.73
C ALA A 193 -11.76 3.50 -20.84
N LYS A 194 -13.01 3.32 -20.41
CA LYS A 194 -13.77 4.30 -19.59
C LYS A 194 -13.47 4.26 -18.09
N PHE A 195 -12.66 3.31 -17.66
CA PHE A 195 -12.18 3.20 -16.28
C PHE A 195 -10.71 2.85 -16.40
N LYS A 196 -9.86 3.55 -15.65
CA LYS A 196 -8.41 3.38 -15.63
C LYS A 196 -7.95 3.60 -14.17
N GLU A 197 -6.87 2.97 -13.72
CA GLU A 197 -6.37 3.06 -12.31
C GLU A 197 -4.87 2.76 -12.23
N PHE A 198 -4.15 3.38 -11.26
CA PHE A 198 -2.71 3.19 -10.93
C PHE A 198 -2.52 2.95 -9.41
N VAL A 199 -1.50 2.21 -8.93
CA VAL A 199 -1.37 1.77 -7.50
C VAL A 199 0.09 1.74 -6.99
N VAL A 200 0.32 2.04 -5.70
CA VAL A 200 1.65 2.20 -5.05
C VAL A 200 1.81 1.37 -3.74
N HIS A 201 3.05 0.99 -3.30
CA HIS A 201 3.34 0.00 -2.21
C HIS A 201 4.63 0.23 -1.34
N GLY A 202 4.67 -0.27 -0.07
CA GLY A 202 5.89 -0.82 0.62
C GLY A 202 6.10 -0.67 2.17
N TRP A 203 6.35 -1.78 2.94
CA TRP A 203 7.28 -1.98 4.11
C TRP A 203 7.35 -3.44 4.67
N ASN A 204 8.29 -3.82 5.58
CA ASN A 204 8.39 -5.18 6.19
C ASN A 204 7.57 -5.23 7.48
N LEU A 205 6.31 -5.61 7.31
CA LEU A 205 5.34 -5.51 8.38
C LEU A 205 5.42 -6.69 9.37
N SER A 206 6.05 -7.81 8.99
CA SER A 206 6.01 -9.04 9.80
C SER A 206 6.90 -8.98 11.04
N ILE A 207 8.15 -8.53 10.90
CA ILE A 207 9.08 -8.42 12.03
C ILE A 207 8.59 -7.35 13.01
N LEU A 208 8.05 -6.25 12.48
CA LEU A 208 7.53 -5.16 13.29
C LEU A 208 6.25 -5.56 14.01
N HIS A 209 5.36 -6.31 13.35
CA HIS A 209 4.19 -6.90 13.99
C HIS A 209 4.59 -7.78 15.18
N ALA A 210 5.54 -8.69 14.99
CA ALA A 210 6.00 -9.58 16.06
C ALA A 210 6.58 -8.80 17.25
N ALA A 211 7.43 -7.81 17.00
CA ALA A 211 8.01 -6.98 18.07
C ALA A 211 6.95 -6.18 18.86
N ILE A 212 5.97 -5.58 18.15
CA ILE A 212 4.87 -4.84 18.80
C ILE A 212 3.96 -5.79 19.58
N GLU A 213 3.65 -6.96 19.01
CA GLU A 213 2.85 -7.96 19.69
C GLU A 213 3.54 -8.43 20.97
N ASP A 214 4.84 -8.74 20.91
CA ASP A 214 5.64 -9.14 22.08
C ASP A 214 5.66 -8.05 23.17
N ALA A 215 5.83 -6.78 22.80
CA ALA A 215 5.72 -5.66 23.74
C ALA A 215 4.35 -5.62 24.40
N ILE A 216 3.26 -5.73 23.64
CA ILE A 216 1.90 -5.74 24.20
C ILE A 216 1.73 -6.94 25.14
N ARG A 217 2.17 -8.14 24.75
CA ARG A 217 2.05 -9.36 25.57
C ARG A 217 2.85 -9.28 26.86
N SER A 218 3.99 -8.61 26.85
CA SER A 218 4.82 -8.43 28.04
C SER A 218 4.15 -7.58 29.14
N THR A 219 3.13 -6.77 28.80
CA THR A 219 2.28 -6.06 29.78
C THR A 219 1.32 -6.97 30.55
N ARG A 220 1.38 -8.29 30.33
CA ARG A 220 0.45 -9.32 30.83
C ARG A 220 -0.97 -9.22 30.26
N TYR A 221 -1.14 -8.53 29.14
CA TYR A 221 -2.41 -8.47 28.43
C TYR A 221 -2.77 -9.84 27.81
N ARG A 222 -3.90 -10.42 28.25
CA ARG A 222 -4.37 -11.76 27.83
C ARG A 222 -5.47 -11.74 26.78
N GLY A 223 -5.98 -10.58 26.40
CA GLY A 223 -7.01 -10.45 25.37
C GLY A 223 -6.49 -10.74 23.97
N ARG A 224 -7.39 -10.62 22.99
CA ARG A 224 -7.05 -10.65 21.56
C ARG A 224 -6.39 -9.33 21.17
N VAL A 225 -5.27 -9.40 20.47
CA VAL A 225 -4.55 -8.23 19.96
C VAL A 225 -4.71 -8.16 18.44
N ALA A 226 -4.91 -6.96 17.90
CA ALA A 226 -4.89 -6.68 16.48
C ALA A 226 -3.90 -5.54 16.19
N ILE A 227 -2.95 -5.76 15.29
CA ILE A 227 -1.97 -4.77 14.85
C ILE A 227 -2.12 -4.62 13.34
N ASN A 228 -2.58 -3.46 12.90
CA ASN A 228 -2.79 -3.16 11.47
C ASN A 228 -1.85 -2.05 11.03
N PHE A 229 -1.27 -2.20 9.84
CA PHE A 229 -0.45 -1.15 9.22
C PHE A 229 -1.27 -0.45 8.15
N GLU A 230 -1.49 0.84 8.34
CA GLU A 230 -2.28 1.67 7.46
C GLU A 230 -1.37 2.67 6.75
N VAL A 231 -1.55 2.79 5.44
CA VAL A 231 -0.87 3.81 4.63
C VAL A 231 -1.94 4.69 4.02
N ARG A 232 -2.01 5.94 4.47
CA ARG A 232 -2.93 6.93 3.89
C ARG A 232 -2.32 7.50 2.63
N VAL A 233 -3.16 7.80 1.63
CA VAL A 233 -2.75 8.34 0.32
C VAL A 233 -1.84 7.35 -0.42
N ASN A 234 -2.25 6.07 -0.47
CA ASN A 234 -1.44 4.99 -1.05
C ASN A 234 -1.73 4.72 -2.53
N LYS A 235 -2.70 5.43 -3.12
CA LYS A 235 -3.19 5.12 -4.46
C LYS A 235 -3.66 6.38 -5.18
N VAL A 236 -3.11 6.59 -6.37
CA VAL A 236 -3.53 7.65 -7.30
C VAL A 236 -4.36 7.01 -8.39
N VAL A 237 -5.61 7.42 -8.50
CA VAL A 237 -6.59 6.89 -9.44
C VAL A 237 -6.97 8.00 -10.42
N VAL A 238 -6.39 7.95 -11.61
CA VAL A 238 -6.84 8.81 -12.71
C VAL A 238 -7.98 8.09 -13.42
N ARG A 239 -9.09 8.79 -13.60
CA ARG A 239 -10.28 8.30 -14.29
C ARG A 239 -10.65 9.25 -15.41
N PRO A 240 -11.32 8.79 -16.48
CA PRO A 240 -11.74 9.67 -17.55
C PRO A 240 -12.82 10.63 -17.06
N ASP A 241 -12.86 11.79 -17.71
CA ASP A 241 -13.89 12.79 -17.47
C ASP A 241 -15.21 12.41 -18.15
N SER A 242 -15.95 11.50 -17.54
CA SER A 242 -17.31 11.20 -17.98
C SER A 242 -18.26 11.26 -16.80
N ARG A 243 -19.51 11.67 -17.05
CA ARG A 243 -20.56 11.74 -16.01
C ARG A 243 -20.70 10.43 -15.25
N LEU A 244 -20.59 9.31 -15.96
CA LEU A 244 -20.69 7.96 -15.39
C LEU A 244 -19.45 7.60 -14.53
N SER A 245 -18.25 8.03 -14.95
CA SER A 245 -17.01 7.88 -14.18
C SER A 245 -17.02 8.72 -12.89
N ARG A 246 -17.44 9.99 -12.97
CA ARG A 246 -17.63 10.89 -11.80
C ARG A 246 -18.77 10.43 -10.88
N ALA A 247 -19.80 9.81 -11.44
CA ALA A 247 -20.89 9.21 -10.68
C ALA A 247 -20.40 8.00 -9.89
N LEU A 248 -19.61 7.12 -10.52
CA LEU A 248 -19.05 5.92 -9.90
C LEU A 248 -17.91 6.19 -8.91
N SER A 249 -17.36 7.39 -8.83
CA SER A 249 -16.41 7.74 -7.76
C SER A 249 -17.09 8.01 -6.42
N LYS A 250 -18.41 8.28 -6.40
CA LYS A 250 -19.16 8.55 -5.16
C LYS A 250 -19.64 7.24 -4.51
N THR A 251 -19.23 7.00 -3.26
CA THR A 251 -19.58 5.76 -2.52
C THR A 251 -21.09 5.56 -2.38
N TRP A 252 -21.85 6.60 -2.04
CA TRP A 252 -23.31 6.49 -1.91
C TRP A 252 -24.00 6.09 -3.22
N LEU A 253 -23.47 6.55 -4.36
CA LEU A 253 -24.03 6.21 -5.66
C LEU A 253 -23.72 4.76 -6.05
N LYS A 254 -22.56 4.22 -5.63
CA LYS A 254 -22.27 2.78 -5.77
C LYS A 254 -23.29 1.95 -4.99
N ILE A 255 -23.64 2.37 -3.77
CA ILE A 255 -24.67 1.70 -2.96
C ILE A 255 -26.01 1.74 -3.69
N LEU A 256 -26.43 2.92 -4.18
CA LEU A 256 -27.67 3.06 -4.94
C LEU A 256 -27.68 2.19 -6.20
N LEU A 257 -26.62 2.19 -7.00
CA LEU A 257 -26.50 1.37 -8.21
C LEU A 257 -26.48 -0.13 -7.90
N THR A 258 -26.01 -0.51 -6.72
CA THR A 258 -26.01 -1.90 -6.26
C THR A 258 -27.43 -2.32 -5.87
N VAL A 259 -28.14 -1.50 -5.10
CA VAL A 259 -29.53 -1.74 -4.70
C VAL A 259 -30.47 -1.79 -5.90
N THR A 260 -30.24 -0.95 -6.92
CA THR A 260 -31.02 -0.96 -8.16
C THR A 260 -30.60 -2.05 -9.16
N LEU A 261 -29.67 -2.95 -8.78
CA LEU A 261 -29.13 -4.01 -9.63
C LEU A 261 -28.51 -3.54 -10.97
N VAL A 262 -28.24 -2.25 -11.13
CA VAL A 262 -27.57 -1.70 -12.32
C VAL A 262 -26.06 -1.96 -12.28
N TYR A 263 -25.48 -1.94 -11.09
CA TYR A 263 -24.04 -2.14 -10.89
C TYR A 263 -23.46 -3.44 -11.48
N PRO A 264 -24.09 -4.63 -11.33
CA PRO A 264 -23.58 -5.85 -11.97
C PRO A 264 -23.53 -5.76 -13.50
N PHE A 265 -24.46 -5.05 -14.15
CA PHE A 265 -24.40 -4.83 -15.61
C PHE A 265 -23.24 -3.91 -16.01
N ILE A 266 -22.92 -2.92 -15.18
CA ILE A 266 -21.73 -2.07 -15.39
C ILE A 266 -20.46 -2.93 -15.28
N LEU A 267 -20.37 -3.82 -14.29
CA LEU A 267 -19.25 -4.74 -14.14
C LEU A 267 -19.12 -5.70 -15.32
N LEU A 268 -20.24 -6.28 -15.79
CA LEU A 268 -20.29 -7.11 -17.00
C LEU A 268 -19.77 -6.34 -18.21
N TYR A 269 -20.24 -5.10 -18.43
CA TYR A 269 -19.76 -4.26 -19.52
C TYR A 269 -18.26 -3.97 -19.41
N GLN A 270 -17.77 -3.66 -18.20
CA GLN A 270 -16.35 -3.42 -17.95
C GLN A 270 -15.48 -4.65 -18.23
N HIS A 271 -15.97 -5.85 -17.88
CA HIS A 271 -15.20 -7.08 -17.98
C HIS A 271 -15.20 -7.67 -19.39
N PHE A 272 -16.36 -7.68 -20.07
CA PHE A 272 -16.53 -8.37 -21.35
C PHE A 272 -16.33 -7.46 -22.58
N ASN A 273 -16.51 -6.15 -22.46
CA ASN A 273 -16.30 -5.25 -23.57
C ASN A 273 -14.85 -4.73 -23.58
N SER A 274 -14.16 -4.86 -24.71
CA SER A 274 -12.81 -4.30 -24.89
C SER A 274 -12.75 -2.78 -24.73
N LYS A 275 -13.89 -2.09 -24.86
CA LYS A 275 -14.06 -0.64 -24.61
C LYS A 275 -14.57 -0.33 -23.21
N GLY A 276 -14.93 -1.36 -22.44
CA GLY A 276 -15.69 -1.24 -21.21
C GLY A 276 -14.86 -0.80 -20.02
N GLY A 277 -13.71 -1.43 -19.79
CA GLY A 277 -12.81 -1.11 -18.68
C GLY A 277 -11.36 -1.46 -18.98
N GLY A 278 -10.45 -0.73 -18.36
CA GLY A 278 -9.01 -0.96 -18.47
C GLY A 278 -8.36 -0.68 -17.12
N ARG A 279 -7.27 -1.36 -16.82
CA ARG A 279 -6.55 -1.13 -15.57
C ARG A 279 -5.06 -1.14 -15.85
N TRP A 280 -4.31 -0.24 -15.22
CA TRP A 280 -2.86 -0.11 -15.44
C TRP A 280 -2.15 -0.19 -14.09
N THR A 281 -1.71 -1.38 -13.73
CA THR A 281 -0.90 -1.59 -12.51
C THR A 281 0.53 -1.90 -12.93
N VAL A 282 1.13 -0.99 -13.69
CA VAL A 282 2.40 -1.22 -14.41
C VAL A 282 3.58 -0.51 -13.77
N ALA A 283 3.34 0.48 -12.93
CA ALA A 283 4.37 1.23 -12.24
C ALA A 283 3.84 1.82 -10.94
N GLY A 284 4.74 2.40 -10.15
CA GLY A 284 4.42 3.04 -8.87
C GLY A 284 5.59 3.84 -8.31
N GLY A 285 5.37 4.54 -7.19
CA GLY A 285 6.41 5.25 -6.44
C GLY A 285 6.63 4.61 -5.07
N ALA A 286 7.71 3.87 -4.86
CA ALA A 286 7.98 3.26 -3.56
C ALA A 286 8.60 4.27 -2.60
N TYR A 287 8.03 4.44 -1.41
CA TYR A 287 8.61 5.25 -0.35
C TYR A 287 9.39 4.36 0.61
N ALA A 288 10.68 4.63 0.74
CA ALA A 288 11.52 3.94 1.70
C ALA A 288 11.35 4.58 3.08
N LEU A 289 11.17 3.78 4.13
CA LEU A 289 11.31 4.26 5.51
C LEU A 289 12.78 4.15 5.98
N LYS A 290 13.57 3.29 5.32
CA LYS A 290 15.03 3.26 5.42
C LYS A 290 15.67 2.95 4.06
N ARG A 291 16.83 3.55 3.76
CA ARG A 291 17.59 3.35 2.53
C ARG A 291 19.08 3.24 2.83
N TRP A 292 19.74 2.32 2.14
CA TRP A 292 21.19 2.19 2.16
C TRP A 292 21.78 2.90 0.95
N MET A 293 22.67 3.86 1.17
CA MET A 293 23.39 4.57 0.11
C MET A 293 24.88 4.28 0.16
N LEU A 294 25.53 4.41 -0.99
CA LEU A 294 26.99 4.51 -1.02
C LEU A 294 27.41 5.84 -0.37
N PRO A 295 28.49 5.84 0.43
CA PRO A 295 29.04 7.08 0.95
C PRO A 295 29.52 7.97 -0.20
N PRO A 296 29.37 9.31 -0.10
CA PRO A 296 30.02 10.23 -1.02
C PRO A 296 31.53 9.96 -1.09
N ASN A 297 32.12 10.13 -2.26
CA ASN A 297 33.56 9.92 -2.46
C ASN A 297 34.37 10.75 -1.45
N GLY A 298 35.29 10.11 -0.74
CA GLY A 298 36.19 10.76 0.24
C GLY A 298 35.72 10.77 1.69
N VAL A 299 34.56 10.19 2.03
CA VAL A 299 34.07 10.15 3.42
C VAL A 299 34.68 8.96 4.18
N GLN A 300 35.44 9.24 5.23
CA GLN A 300 36.05 8.21 6.08
C GLN A 300 35.07 7.62 7.11
N PRO A 301 35.27 6.35 7.53
CA PRO A 301 34.53 5.75 8.64
C PRO A 301 34.73 6.54 9.94
N GLY A 302 33.63 6.98 10.57
CA GLY A 302 33.62 7.79 11.80
C GLY A 302 33.17 9.23 11.62
N ALA A 303 33.15 9.76 10.38
CA ALA A 303 32.67 11.11 10.10
C ALA A 303 31.13 11.23 10.03
N VAL A 304 30.43 10.11 9.83
CA VAL A 304 28.95 10.06 9.70
C VAL A 304 28.39 9.00 10.65
N PRO A 305 27.46 9.35 11.56
CA PRO A 305 26.93 8.43 12.59
C PRO A 305 26.19 7.21 12.02
N ASN A 306 25.85 7.21 10.72
CA ASN A 306 25.11 6.13 10.07
C ASN A 306 25.94 5.34 9.05
N LEU A 307 27.27 5.41 9.08
CA LEU A 307 28.12 4.59 8.22
C LEU A 307 28.32 3.20 8.82
N PHE A 308 27.93 2.16 8.07
CA PHE A 308 28.11 0.77 8.46
C PHE A 308 29.02 0.07 7.46
N GLN A 309 29.96 -0.73 7.97
CA GLN A 309 30.67 -1.70 7.15
C GLN A 309 29.74 -2.86 6.83
N THR A 310 29.42 -3.03 5.55
CA THR A 310 28.70 -4.20 5.05
C THR A 310 29.69 -5.13 4.34
N PRO A 311 29.37 -6.42 4.14
CA PRO A 311 30.22 -7.34 3.37
C PRO A 311 30.59 -6.81 1.97
N ASP A 312 29.76 -5.89 1.45
CA ASP A 312 29.90 -5.27 0.13
C ASP A 312 30.59 -3.89 0.19
N GLY A 313 31.18 -3.52 1.32
CA GLY A 313 31.83 -2.23 1.56
C GLY A 313 31.03 -1.28 2.47
N PRO A 314 31.53 -0.06 2.70
CA PRO A 314 30.88 0.92 3.57
C PRO A 314 29.58 1.45 2.94
N ARG A 315 28.51 1.55 3.74
CA ARG A 315 27.22 2.11 3.33
C ARG A 315 26.66 3.03 4.40
N ILE A 316 25.99 4.10 3.97
CA ILE A 316 25.28 5.02 4.85
C ILE A 316 23.82 4.60 4.94
N LEU A 317 23.30 4.46 6.17
CA LEU A 317 21.87 4.28 6.41
C LEU A 317 21.17 5.64 6.51
N ILE A 318 20.13 5.83 5.70
CA ILE A 318 19.23 6.97 5.78
C ILE A 318 17.87 6.47 6.27
N GLY A 319 17.29 7.12 7.27
CA GLY A 319 16.09 6.66 7.97
C GLY A 319 16.39 5.92 9.27
N VAL A 320 15.39 5.25 9.84
CA VAL A 320 15.48 4.59 11.16
C VAL A 320 15.35 3.07 10.98
N ARG A 321 16.15 2.28 11.71
CA ARG A 321 15.98 0.81 11.72
C ARG A 321 14.74 0.43 12.49
N GLU A 322 14.10 -0.69 12.12
CA GLU A 322 12.89 -1.20 12.75
C GLU A 322 13.07 -1.36 14.27
N GLY A 323 14.20 -1.92 14.71
CA GLY A 323 14.50 -2.10 16.13
C GLY A 323 14.80 -0.78 16.88
N GLU A 324 15.35 0.23 16.21
CA GLU A 324 15.62 1.53 16.81
C GLU A 324 14.33 2.36 16.93
N TRP A 325 13.51 2.33 15.87
CA TRP A 325 12.15 2.88 15.90
C TRP A 325 11.35 2.22 17.02
N PHE A 326 11.35 0.88 17.09
CA PHE A 326 10.62 0.15 18.11
C PHE A 326 11.07 0.52 19.53
N ARG A 327 12.38 0.58 19.81
CA ARG A 327 12.91 1.02 21.12
C ARG A 327 12.41 2.41 21.53
N THR A 328 12.24 3.30 20.56
CA THR A 328 11.71 4.66 20.82
C THR A 328 10.24 4.62 21.25
N TRP A 329 9.46 3.68 20.70
CA TRP A 329 8.02 3.56 20.92
C TRP A 329 7.62 2.55 22.00
N GLU A 330 8.51 1.63 22.39
CA GLU A 330 8.23 0.54 23.31
C GLU A 330 7.62 1.03 24.63
N ALA A 331 8.24 2.02 25.28
CA ALA A 331 7.72 2.59 26.52
C ALA A 331 6.33 3.24 26.34
N ILE A 332 6.06 3.86 25.19
CA ILE A 332 4.78 4.51 24.88
C ILE A 332 3.71 3.45 24.62
N ILE A 333 4.04 2.36 23.90
CA ILE A 333 3.16 1.21 23.67
C ILE A 333 2.76 0.61 25.02
N HIS A 334 3.76 0.30 25.86
CA HIS A 334 3.52 -0.24 27.20
C HIS A 334 2.58 0.65 28.01
N ARG A 335 2.88 1.94 28.12
CA ARG A 335 2.06 2.89 28.87
C ARG A 335 0.64 2.99 28.30
N SER A 336 0.48 2.96 26.98
CA SER A 336 -0.83 3.06 26.32
C SER A 336 -1.69 1.82 26.58
N VAL A 337 -1.08 0.63 26.59
CA VAL A 337 -1.78 -0.62 26.92
C VAL A 337 -2.16 -0.68 28.39
N VAL A 338 -1.21 -0.39 29.30
CA VAL A 338 -1.45 -0.41 30.75
C VAL A 338 -2.55 0.59 31.15
N ASN A 339 -2.54 1.77 30.54
CA ASN A 339 -3.55 2.81 30.80
C ASN A 339 -4.86 2.60 30.02
N ARG A 340 -5.00 1.51 29.25
CA ARG A 340 -6.19 1.24 28.43
C ARG A 340 -6.57 2.42 27.51
N LYS A 341 -5.56 3.01 26.88
CA LYS A 341 -5.72 4.22 26.06
C LYS A 341 -6.61 3.93 24.84
N ILE A 342 -7.64 4.75 24.66
CA ILE A 342 -8.49 4.78 23.46
C ILE A 342 -8.34 6.17 22.84
N ASP A 343 -7.67 6.25 21.70
CA ASP A 343 -7.39 7.49 20.98
C ASP A 343 -7.36 7.24 19.48
N TRP A 344 -8.00 8.13 18.73
CA TRP A 344 -8.08 8.07 17.28
C TRP A 344 -7.06 8.98 16.61
N THR A 345 -6.37 9.81 17.40
CA THR A 345 -5.32 10.70 16.92
C THR A 345 -3.98 9.94 16.92
N PRO A 346 -3.22 9.97 15.81
CA PRO A 346 -1.88 9.43 15.78
C PRO A 346 -0.98 10.10 16.82
N MET A 347 -0.26 9.29 17.59
CA MET A 347 0.82 9.75 18.47
C MET A 347 2.12 10.00 17.71
#